data_AF-A0AAQ3QLN3-F1
#
_entry.id   AF-A0AAQ3QLN3-F1
#
_cell.length_a   1.000
_cell.length_b   1.000
_cell.length_c   1.000
_cell.angle_alpha   90.00
_cell.angle_beta   90.00
_cell.angle_gamma   90.00
#
_symmetry.space_group_name_H-M   'P 1'
#
loop_
_entity.id
_entity.type
_entity.pdbx_description
1 polymer ?
#
loop_
_entity_poly.entity_id
_entity_poly.type
_entity_poly.pdbx_seq_one_letter_code
_entity_poly.pdbx_strand_id
1 'polypeptide(L)'
;MASVGACFHGITLPKPGLRSGHVAAPRRPFIGVVRCVSTTKRDTTEVSEQFKLKEYMAEKARRVNDALDRAVPVRYPEKIHCSMRYSLLAPGKRVRPVLALASCELFRGDDAAAMPVACATEMLHVMSLIHDDLPCMDNDDLRRGQPTNHRAFGEDTAILAGDALLSLAFEHVAARSSGVAPERVVWAISELGNAVGSEGMVAGQVMDVESQGKLVDLRVLEYIHIHKTGRLLEAAAVCGAIVGGADKADVEKLRSYARSIGLLFQVVDDILDVTKTSTELGKTAGKDLASDKTTYPKLLGLDKAREFAQTLVQKAEGELAGFDDARAAPLYHLARYIAHRQN
;
A
#
# COMPACT_ATOMS: atom_id res chain seq x y z
N MET A 1 -5.18 -32.84 45.31
CA MET A 1 -6.37 -33.65 45.63
C MET A 1 -7.56 -32.90 45.05
N ALA A 2 -8.38 -33.38 44.12
CA ALA A 2 -8.52 -34.69 43.50
C ALA A 2 -9.22 -34.57 42.13
N SER A 3 -8.83 -35.47 41.20
CA SER A 3 -9.65 -36.22 40.23
C SER A 3 -10.45 -35.46 39.16
N VAL A 4 -10.11 -35.51 37.86
CA VAL A 4 -10.22 -36.64 36.90
C VAL A 4 -11.66 -37.15 36.74
N GLY A 5 -12.18 -37.05 35.52
CA GLY A 5 -13.45 -37.65 35.08
C GLY A 5 -13.67 -37.47 33.57
N ALA A 6 -12.95 -38.24 32.76
CA ALA A 6 -13.20 -38.39 31.33
C ALA A 6 -14.32 -39.43 31.09
N CYS A 7 -15.27 -39.14 30.21
CA CYS A 7 -16.23 -40.12 29.70
C CYS A 7 -16.20 -40.15 28.17
N PHE A 8 -15.59 -41.22 27.65
CA PHE A 8 -15.69 -41.68 26.26
C PHE A 8 -17.01 -42.44 26.09
N HIS A 9 -17.79 -42.10 25.06
CA HIS A 9 -18.78 -42.95 24.37
C HIS A 9 -18.57 -42.65 22.88
N GLY A 10 -18.19 -43.57 22.01
CA GLY A 10 -18.89 -44.81 21.67
C GLY A 10 -19.20 -44.73 20.17
N ILE A 11 -18.17 -44.91 19.32
CA ILE A 11 -18.30 -44.89 17.86
C ILE A 11 -18.63 -46.31 17.39
N THR A 12 -19.80 -46.48 16.77
CA THR A 12 -20.19 -47.69 16.04
C THR A 12 -20.33 -47.39 14.55
N LEU A 13 -19.45 -47.99 13.75
CA LEU A 13 -19.51 -48.04 12.28
C LEU A 13 -20.25 -49.31 11.83
N PRO A 14 -21.10 -49.26 10.79
CA PRO A 14 -21.46 -50.45 10.02
C PRO A 14 -20.64 -50.57 8.73
N LYS A 15 -20.24 -51.83 8.45
CA LYS A 15 -19.49 -52.33 7.29
C LYS A 15 -20.32 -52.34 5.98
N PRO A 16 -19.66 -52.47 4.80
CA PRO A 16 -20.25 -52.20 3.49
C PRO A 16 -20.97 -53.41 2.88
N GLY A 17 -22.08 -53.16 2.19
CA GLY A 17 -22.82 -54.14 1.40
C GLY A 17 -22.43 -54.09 -0.08
N LEU A 18 -21.91 -55.21 -0.59
CA LEU A 18 -21.73 -55.48 -2.02
C LEU A 18 -23.09 -55.64 -2.72
N ARG A 19 -23.24 -55.03 -3.91
CA ARG A 19 -24.08 -55.58 -4.99
C ARG A 19 -23.40 -55.43 -6.35
N SER A 20 -23.64 -56.46 -7.14
CA SER A 20 -22.99 -56.91 -8.36
C SER A 20 -23.49 -56.25 -9.64
N GLY A 21 -22.55 -56.06 -10.58
CA GLY A 21 -22.67 -56.59 -11.95
C GLY A 21 -23.23 -55.65 -13.02
N HIS A 22 -22.39 -55.29 -14.00
CA HIS A 22 -22.61 -55.57 -15.43
C HIS A 22 -21.30 -55.37 -16.20
N VAL A 23 -20.85 -56.45 -16.85
CA VAL A 23 -19.68 -56.52 -17.72
C VAL A 23 -20.16 -56.28 -19.15
N ALA A 24 -19.58 -55.29 -19.84
CA ALA A 24 -19.79 -55.06 -21.27
C ALA A 24 -18.47 -55.19 -22.04
N ALA A 25 -18.54 -55.89 -23.18
CA ALA A 25 -17.47 -56.39 -24.04
C ALA A 25 -16.60 -55.29 -24.72
N PRO A 26 -15.39 -55.64 -25.21
CA PRO A 26 -14.42 -54.65 -25.69
C PRO A 26 -14.75 -54.16 -27.11
N ARG A 27 -14.81 -52.84 -27.29
CA ARG A 27 -14.90 -52.20 -28.62
C ARG A 27 -13.49 -51.93 -29.18
N ARG A 28 -13.33 -52.24 -30.47
CA ARG A 28 -12.12 -52.10 -31.29
C ARG A 28 -11.52 -50.69 -31.25
N PRO A 29 -10.19 -50.51 -31.38
CA PRO A 29 -9.59 -49.19 -31.35
C PRO A 29 -9.90 -48.43 -32.65
N PHE A 30 -10.56 -47.28 -32.50
CA PHE A 30 -10.64 -46.26 -33.54
C PHE A 30 -9.27 -45.58 -33.61
N ILE A 31 -8.56 -45.73 -34.73
CA ILE A 31 -7.38 -44.92 -35.04
C ILE A 31 -7.91 -43.53 -35.43
N GLY A 32 -8.10 -42.68 -34.44
CA GLY A 32 -8.34 -41.26 -34.62
C GLY A 32 -7.00 -40.58 -34.88
N VAL A 33 -6.87 -39.95 -36.05
CA VAL A 33 -5.76 -39.05 -36.37
C VAL A 33 -5.70 -37.97 -35.30
N VAL A 34 -4.70 -38.04 -34.42
CA VAL A 34 -4.40 -36.96 -33.46
C VAL A 34 -3.88 -35.79 -34.29
N ARG A 35 -4.79 -34.86 -34.61
CA ARG A 35 -4.39 -33.53 -35.05
C ARG A 35 -3.75 -32.87 -33.84
N CYS A 36 -2.42 -32.77 -33.87
CA CYS A 36 -1.66 -31.99 -32.92
C CYS A 36 -2.15 -30.54 -33.04
N VAL A 37 -3.10 -30.15 -32.18
CA VAL A 37 -3.43 -28.74 -32.00
C VAL A 37 -2.25 -28.19 -31.23
N SER A 38 -1.35 -27.52 -31.95
CA SER A 38 -0.35 -26.66 -31.33
C SER A 38 -1.12 -25.68 -30.46
N THR A 39 -1.11 -25.89 -29.15
CA THR A 39 -1.42 -24.84 -28.20
C THR A 39 -0.37 -23.77 -28.42
N THR A 40 -0.71 -22.77 -29.22
CA THR A 40 -0.01 -21.50 -29.22
C THR A 40 0.03 -21.06 -27.76
N LYS A 41 1.23 -21.01 -27.18
CA LYS A 41 1.50 -20.11 -26.06
C LYS A 41 1.01 -18.76 -26.56
N ARG A 42 -0.19 -18.35 -26.14
CA ARG A 42 -0.58 -16.96 -26.28
C ARG A 42 0.47 -16.19 -25.49
N ASP A 43 1.06 -15.24 -26.18
CA ASP A 43 2.10 -14.35 -25.70
C ASP A 43 1.58 -13.63 -24.45
N THR A 44 1.88 -14.18 -23.28
CA THR A 44 1.44 -13.67 -21.96
C THR A 44 2.28 -12.45 -21.57
N THR A 45 3.47 -12.34 -22.15
CA THR A 45 4.36 -11.19 -22.17
C THR A 45 3.71 -9.96 -22.83
N GLU A 46 2.96 -10.10 -23.93
CA GLU A 46 2.30 -8.97 -24.60
C GLU A 46 1.18 -8.33 -23.76
N VAL A 47 0.45 -9.12 -22.96
CA VAL A 47 -0.65 -8.61 -22.11
C VAL A 47 -0.12 -7.75 -20.96
N SER A 48 1.09 -8.08 -20.45
CA SER A 48 1.78 -7.27 -19.45
C SER A 48 2.31 -5.96 -20.04
N GLU A 49 2.86 -5.96 -21.27
CA GLU A 49 3.40 -4.73 -21.89
C GLU A 49 2.33 -3.69 -22.26
N GLN A 50 1.08 -4.10 -22.48
CA GLN A 50 -0.03 -3.19 -22.81
C GLN A 50 -0.80 -2.65 -21.61
N PHE A 51 -0.41 -2.99 -20.37
CA PHE A 51 -1.14 -2.51 -19.18
C PHE A 51 -1.02 -0.99 -19.04
N LYS A 52 -2.16 -0.30 -19.09
CA LYS A 52 -2.22 1.16 -19.03
C LYS A 52 -2.30 1.66 -17.59
N LEU A 53 -1.16 1.66 -16.90
CA LEU A 53 -1.08 2.07 -15.49
C LEU A 53 -1.73 3.43 -15.22
N LYS A 54 -1.52 4.43 -16.07
CA LYS A 54 -2.09 5.78 -15.87
C LYS A 54 -3.62 5.76 -15.87
N GLU A 55 -4.23 5.02 -16.78
CA GLU A 55 -5.70 4.89 -16.85
C GLU A 55 -6.22 4.13 -15.63
N TYR A 56 -5.53 3.05 -15.23
CA TYR A 56 -5.85 2.29 -14.02
C TYR A 56 -5.77 3.16 -12.75
N MET A 57 -4.66 3.85 -12.53
CA MET A 57 -4.49 4.74 -11.37
C MET A 57 -5.54 5.84 -11.33
N ALA A 58 -5.89 6.43 -12.48
CA ALA A 58 -6.92 7.47 -12.56
C ALA A 58 -8.32 6.92 -12.22
N GLU A 59 -8.67 5.73 -12.71
CA GLU A 59 -9.94 5.07 -12.40
C GLU A 59 -10.06 4.75 -10.91
N LYS A 60 -9.02 4.14 -10.33
CA LYS A 60 -8.95 3.82 -8.90
C LYS A 60 -8.97 5.07 -8.03
N ALA A 61 -8.18 6.09 -8.38
CA ALA A 61 -8.15 7.35 -7.64
C ALA A 61 -9.52 8.05 -7.62
N ARG A 62 -10.26 8.04 -8.75
CA ARG A 62 -11.63 8.57 -8.80
C ARG A 62 -12.55 7.85 -7.82
N ARG A 63 -12.54 6.51 -7.81
CA ARG A 63 -13.38 5.71 -6.92
C ARG A 63 -13.04 5.91 -5.45
N VAL A 64 -11.74 6.04 -5.15
CA VAL A 64 -11.25 6.36 -3.80
C VAL A 64 -11.72 7.75 -3.39
N ASN A 65 -11.63 8.77 -4.26
CA ASN A 65 -12.12 10.11 -3.96
C ASN A 65 -13.63 10.10 -3.63
N ASP A 66 -14.43 9.39 -4.44
CA ASP A 66 -15.87 9.24 -4.20
C ASP A 66 -16.14 8.54 -2.85
N ALA A 67 -15.34 7.55 -2.48
CA ALA A 67 -15.47 6.83 -1.22
C ALA A 67 -15.05 7.69 -0.01
N LEU A 68 -13.94 8.43 -0.11
CA LEU A 68 -13.48 9.37 0.92
C LEU A 68 -14.49 10.49 1.16
N ASP A 69 -15.07 11.03 0.09
CA ASP A 69 -16.09 12.08 0.19
C ASP A 69 -17.31 11.61 0.99
N ARG A 70 -17.78 10.37 0.73
CA ARG A 70 -18.86 9.74 1.50
C ARG A 70 -18.46 9.37 2.92
N ALA A 71 -17.19 9.03 3.15
CA ALA A 71 -16.70 8.59 4.45
C ALA A 71 -16.65 9.74 5.47
N VAL A 72 -16.48 10.98 5.02
CA VAL A 72 -16.35 12.15 5.90
C VAL A 72 -17.42 13.19 5.54
N PRO A 73 -18.71 12.96 5.85
CA PRO A 73 -19.75 13.97 5.63
C PRO A 73 -19.58 15.17 6.56
N VAL A 74 -20.00 16.36 6.13
CA VAL A 74 -20.07 17.54 7.01
C VAL A 74 -21.23 17.37 7.99
N ARG A 75 -20.94 17.45 9.29
CA ARG A 75 -21.89 17.32 10.40
C ARG A 75 -21.50 18.26 11.54
N TYR A 76 -22.36 18.46 12.51
CA TYR A 76 -22.00 19.22 13.72
C TYR A 76 -21.01 18.42 14.59
N PRO A 77 -19.92 19.03 15.10
CA PRO A 77 -19.48 20.42 14.86
C PRO A 77 -18.79 20.61 13.49
N GLU A 78 -19.32 21.49 12.64
CA GLU A 78 -18.94 21.54 11.21
C GLU A 78 -17.46 21.85 10.96
N LYS A 79 -16.85 22.71 11.79
CA LYS A 79 -15.48 23.19 11.60
C LYS A 79 -14.48 22.03 11.46
N ILE A 80 -14.61 20.98 12.29
CA ILE A 80 -13.69 19.84 12.25
C ILE A 80 -13.85 19.03 10.97
N HIS A 81 -15.10 18.76 10.55
CA HIS A 81 -15.37 18.01 9.34
C HIS A 81 -14.94 18.79 8.09
N CYS A 82 -15.15 20.11 8.07
CA CYS A 82 -14.64 20.96 7.00
C CYS A 82 -13.10 20.94 6.92
N SER A 83 -12.39 21.01 8.06
CA SER A 83 -10.93 20.92 8.10
C SER A 83 -10.42 19.53 7.66
N MET A 84 -11.01 18.44 8.14
CA MET A 84 -10.66 17.08 7.70
C MET A 84 -10.84 16.92 6.19
N ARG A 85 -12.00 17.31 5.66
CA ARG A 85 -12.33 17.20 4.24
C ARG A 85 -11.42 18.07 3.37
N TYR A 86 -11.06 19.27 3.83
CA TYR A 86 -10.21 20.20 3.10
C TYR A 86 -8.90 19.54 2.68
N SER A 87 -8.19 18.93 3.63
CA SER A 87 -6.92 18.24 3.34
C SER A 87 -7.14 16.87 2.68
N LEU A 88 -8.17 16.12 3.10
CA LEU A 88 -8.41 14.76 2.60
C LEU A 88 -8.81 14.73 1.12
N LEU A 89 -9.68 15.65 0.71
CA LEU A 89 -10.21 15.73 -0.64
C LEU A 89 -9.39 16.63 -1.57
N ALA A 90 -8.33 17.27 -1.06
CA ALA A 90 -7.37 17.99 -1.89
C ALA A 90 -6.75 17.07 -2.96
N PRO A 91 -6.47 17.57 -4.18
CA PRO A 91 -5.90 16.77 -5.27
C PRO A 91 -4.66 15.99 -4.85
N GLY A 92 -4.57 14.71 -5.18
CA GLY A 92 -3.43 13.86 -4.85
C GLY A 92 -3.33 12.65 -5.76
N LYS A 93 -2.13 12.05 -5.86
CA LYS A 93 -1.85 10.89 -6.72
C LYS A 93 -2.55 9.59 -6.24
N ARG A 94 -3.02 9.56 -4.97
CA ARG A 94 -3.70 8.43 -4.30
C ARG A 94 -2.93 7.09 -4.39
N VAL A 95 -1.60 7.14 -4.35
CA VAL A 95 -0.74 5.95 -4.54
C VAL A 95 -1.03 4.85 -3.50
N ARG A 96 -1.18 5.21 -2.22
CA ARG A 96 -1.46 4.25 -1.12
C ARG A 96 -2.80 3.53 -1.30
N PRO A 97 -3.93 4.25 -1.53
CA PRO A 97 -5.21 3.61 -1.87
C PRO A 97 -5.12 2.70 -3.09
N VAL A 98 -4.48 3.15 -4.17
CA VAL A 98 -4.33 2.35 -5.39
C VAL A 98 -3.54 1.08 -5.12
N LEU A 99 -2.48 1.16 -4.30
CA LEU A 99 -1.67 0.02 -3.91
C LEU A 99 -2.48 -1.00 -3.09
N ALA A 100 -3.35 -0.55 -2.19
CA ALA A 100 -4.24 -1.43 -1.44
C ALA A 100 -5.25 -2.14 -2.35
N LEU A 101 -5.86 -1.42 -3.30
CA LEU A 101 -6.80 -1.99 -4.26
C LEU A 101 -6.10 -3.00 -5.19
N ALA A 102 -4.95 -2.64 -5.77
CA ALA A 102 -4.16 -3.53 -6.63
C ALA A 102 -3.72 -4.81 -5.91
N SER A 103 -3.32 -4.69 -4.63
CA SER A 103 -2.94 -5.84 -3.82
C SER A 103 -4.13 -6.76 -3.52
N CYS A 104 -5.34 -6.21 -3.34
CA CYS A 104 -6.56 -7.00 -3.19
C CYS A 104 -6.92 -7.77 -4.47
N GLU A 105 -6.86 -7.09 -5.62
CA GLU A 105 -7.13 -7.67 -6.93
C GLU A 105 -6.19 -8.82 -7.28
N LEU A 106 -4.93 -8.73 -6.84
CA LEU A 106 -3.94 -9.80 -7.00
C LEU A 106 -4.47 -11.15 -6.47
N PHE A 107 -5.17 -11.11 -5.34
CA PHE A 107 -5.76 -12.27 -4.68
C PHE A 107 -7.22 -12.55 -5.06
N ARG A 108 -7.70 -11.92 -6.14
CA ARG A 108 -9.07 -12.03 -6.66
C ARG A 108 -10.14 -11.43 -5.73
N GLY A 109 -9.73 -10.61 -4.78
CA GLY A 109 -10.66 -9.78 -4.02
C GLY A 109 -11.24 -8.68 -4.90
N ASP A 110 -12.43 -8.20 -4.54
CA ASP A 110 -13.03 -7.06 -5.21
C ASP A 110 -12.56 -5.74 -4.57
N ASP A 111 -12.76 -4.64 -5.29
CA ASP A 111 -12.46 -3.31 -4.75
C ASP A 111 -13.32 -2.99 -3.53
N ALA A 112 -14.52 -3.56 -3.40
CA ALA A 112 -15.43 -3.25 -2.30
C ALA A 112 -14.87 -3.76 -0.96
N ALA A 113 -14.21 -4.92 -0.95
CA ALA A 113 -13.53 -5.50 0.19
C ALA A 113 -12.34 -4.63 0.65
N ALA A 114 -11.60 -4.06 -0.30
CA ALA A 114 -10.42 -3.24 -0.01
C ALA A 114 -10.69 -1.74 0.13
N MET A 115 -11.84 -1.23 -0.31
CA MET A 115 -12.14 0.21 -0.26
C MET A 115 -12.04 0.81 1.16
N PRO A 116 -12.55 0.16 2.24
CA PRO A 116 -12.40 0.70 3.59
C PRO A 116 -10.94 0.86 4.01
N VAL A 117 -10.09 -0.12 3.70
CA VAL A 117 -8.64 -0.07 3.95
C VAL A 117 -7.98 1.01 3.08
N ALA A 118 -8.35 1.09 1.80
CA ALA A 118 -7.83 2.11 0.89
C ALA A 118 -8.15 3.52 1.41
N CYS A 119 -9.40 3.77 1.84
CA CYS A 119 -9.78 5.03 2.47
C CYS A 119 -9.01 5.30 3.76
N ALA A 120 -8.90 4.30 4.65
CA ALA A 120 -8.17 4.43 5.91
C ALA A 120 -6.69 4.77 5.71
N THR A 121 -6.01 4.14 4.75
CA THR A 121 -4.60 4.46 4.45
C THR A 121 -4.42 5.90 3.96
N GLU A 122 -5.37 6.45 3.20
CA GLU A 122 -5.31 7.87 2.80
C GLU A 122 -5.67 8.81 3.95
N MET A 123 -6.60 8.44 4.84
CA MET A 123 -6.89 9.21 6.06
C MET A 123 -5.65 9.30 6.96
N LEU A 124 -4.95 8.18 7.16
CA LEU A 124 -3.70 8.10 7.91
C LEU A 124 -2.57 8.90 7.22
N HIS A 125 -2.49 8.84 5.89
CA HIS A 125 -1.52 9.64 5.16
C HIS A 125 -1.82 11.15 5.28
N VAL A 126 -3.08 11.55 5.16
CA VAL A 126 -3.45 12.96 5.19
C VAL A 126 -3.32 13.52 6.61
N MET A 127 -3.68 12.77 7.65
CA MET A 127 -3.45 13.24 9.02
C MET A 127 -1.98 13.50 9.29
N SER A 128 -1.09 12.65 8.76
CA SER A 128 0.35 12.83 8.96
C SER A 128 0.81 14.13 8.30
N LEU A 129 0.30 14.46 7.11
CA LEU A 129 0.62 15.72 6.42
C LEU A 129 0.07 16.95 7.17
N ILE A 130 -1.15 16.87 7.70
CA ILE A 130 -1.74 17.98 8.49
C ILE A 130 -0.85 18.32 9.69
N HIS A 131 -0.35 17.30 10.39
CA HIS A 131 0.52 17.49 11.55
C HIS A 131 1.95 17.89 11.16
N ASP A 132 2.52 17.29 10.11
CA ASP A 132 3.84 17.64 9.55
C ASP A 132 3.89 19.13 9.14
N ASP A 133 2.79 19.68 8.64
CA ASP A 133 2.66 21.09 8.23
C ASP A 133 2.56 22.10 9.39
N LEU A 134 2.43 21.68 10.65
CA LEU A 134 2.24 22.60 11.78
C LEU A 134 3.46 23.49 12.05
N PRO A 135 3.29 24.68 12.67
CA PRO A 135 4.41 25.56 13.00
C PRO A 135 5.50 24.96 13.88
N CYS A 136 5.16 23.98 14.71
CA CYS A 136 6.11 23.25 15.55
C CYS A 136 6.81 22.08 14.86
N MET A 137 6.46 21.79 13.60
CA MET A 137 7.02 20.74 12.76
C MET A 137 7.74 21.39 11.56
N ASP A 138 7.28 21.18 10.32
CA ASP A 138 7.94 21.76 9.13
C ASP A 138 7.52 23.22 8.87
N ASN A 139 6.46 23.70 9.53
CA ASN A 139 5.94 25.08 9.40
C ASN A 139 5.70 25.52 7.94
N ASP A 140 5.20 24.59 7.11
CA ASP A 140 4.90 24.87 5.70
C ASP A 140 3.59 25.68 5.55
N ASP A 141 3.60 26.70 4.70
CA ASP A 141 2.43 27.54 4.40
C ASP A 141 1.54 26.97 3.29
N LEU A 142 2.09 26.09 2.44
CA LEU A 142 1.43 25.55 1.24
C LEU A 142 1.58 24.03 1.12
N ARG A 143 0.49 23.36 0.78
CA ARG A 143 0.44 21.92 0.46
C ARG A 143 -0.46 21.69 -0.75
N ARG A 144 0.03 20.95 -1.75
CA ARG A 144 -0.73 20.63 -2.98
C ARG A 144 -1.28 21.88 -3.70
N GLY A 145 -0.53 22.99 -3.65
CA GLY A 145 -0.91 24.26 -4.28
C GLY A 145 -2.00 25.03 -3.53
N GLN A 146 -2.32 24.66 -2.29
CA GLN A 146 -3.32 25.29 -1.43
C GLN A 146 -2.68 25.65 -0.08
N PRO A 147 -3.23 26.62 0.68
CA PRO A 147 -2.82 26.85 2.07
C PRO A 147 -2.81 25.56 2.90
N THR A 148 -1.84 25.40 3.78
CA THR A 148 -1.85 24.28 4.74
C THR A 148 -3.05 24.38 5.68
N ASN A 149 -3.41 23.25 6.30
CA ASN A 149 -4.63 23.16 7.11
C ASN A 149 -4.63 24.20 8.24
N HIS A 150 -3.50 24.34 8.94
CA HIS A 150 -3.38 25.29 10.05
C HIS A 150 -3.50 26.75 9.59
N ARG A 151 -3.09 27.06 8.35
CA ARG A 151 -3.26 28.40 7.75
C ARG A 151 -4.72 28.69 7.42
N ALA A 152 -5.48 27.67 7.01
CA ALA A 152 -6.89 27.82 6.66
C ALA A 152 -7.84 27.78 7.88
N PHE A 153 -7.52 26.99 8.91
CA PHE A 153 -8.44 26.71 10.02
C PHE A 153 -7.93 27.03 11.43
N GLY A 154 -6.64 27.36 11.57
CA GLY A 154 -5.94 27.52 12.85
C GLY A 154 -5.23 26.23 13.30
N GLU A 155 -4.21 26.39 14.14
CA GLU A 155 -3.40 25.27 14.67
C GLU A 155 -4.23 24.29 15.50
N ASP A 156 -5.11 24.81 16.36
CA ASP A 156 -6.01 24.03 17.22
C ASP A 156 -6.86 23.05 16.40
N THR A 157 -7.41 23.53 15.30
CA THR A 157 -8.31 22.79 14.43
C THR A 157 -7.54 21.82 13.56
N ALA A 158 -6.34 22.19 13.11
CA ALA A 158 -5.46 21.29 12.36
C ALA A 158 -5.03 20.08 13.21
N ILE A 159 -4.62 20.30 14.46
CA ILE A 159 -4.27 19.22 15.40
C ILE A 159 -5.45 18.25 15.53
N LEU A 160 -6.62 18.77 15.90
CA LEU A 160 -7.82 17.96 16.11
C LEU A 160 -8.29 17.27 14.83
N ALA A 161 -8.12 17.88 13.65
CA ALA A 161 -8.51 17.26 12.38
C ALA A 161 -7.62 16.07 12.05
N GLY A 162 -6.32 16.16 12.34
CA GLY A 162 -5.41 15.03 12.24
C GLY A 162 -5.78 13.91 13.20
N ASP A 163 -6.07 14.22 14.47
CA ASP A 163 -6.48 13.24 15.48
C ASP A 163 -7.80 12.53 15.11
N ALA A 164 -8.76 13.29 14.58
CA ALA A 164 -10.03 12.76 14.11
C ALA A 164 -9.87 11.86 12.88
N LEU A 165 -9.01 12.21 11.93
CA LEU A 165 -8.71 11.36 10.77
C LEU A 165 -7.97 10.07 11.16
N LEU A 166 -7.05 10.13 12.12
CA LEU A 166 -6.40 8.95 12.70
C LEU A 166 -7.44 7.99 13.30
N SER A 167 -8.32 8.52 14.15
CA SER A 167 -9.37 7.74 14.82
C SER A 167 -10.36 7.15 13.81
N LEU A 168 -10.80 7.99 12.84
CA LEU A 168 -11.74 7.59 11.80
C LEU A 168 -11.16 6.50 10.91
N ALA A 169 -9.86 6.49 10.61
CA ALA A 169 -9.25 5.46 9.78
C ALA A 169 -9.51 4.04 10.34
N PHE A 170 -9.31 3.85 11.65
CA PHE A 170 -9.54 2.56 12.31
C PHE A 170 -11.03 2.22 12.42
N GLU A 171 -11.86 3.18 12.85
CA GLU A 171 -13.31 3.01 12.89
C GLU A 171 -13.86 2.63 11.52
N HIS A 172 -13.39 3.30 10.46
CA HIS A 172 -13.86 3.11 9.11
C HIS A 172 -13.59 1.69 8.59
N VAL A 173 -12.39 1.14 8.84
CA VAL A 173 -12.10 -0.26 8.50
C VAL A 173 -13.03 -1.20 9.28
N ALA A 174 -13.11 -1.04 10.61
CA ALA A 174 -13.92 -1.91 11.46
C ALA A 174 -15.41 -1.90 11.09
N ALA A 175 -15.97 -0.72 10.81
CA ALA A 175 -17.40 -0.53 10.61
C ALA A 175 -17.87 -0.69 9.15
N ARG A 176 -16.97 -0.52 8.17
CA ARG A 176 -17.34 -0.51 6.74
C ARG A 176 -16.81 -1.69 5.95
N SER A 177 -15.89 -2.48 6.50
CA SER A 177 -15.52 -3.77 5.90
C SER A 177 -16.74 -4.69 5.81
N SER A 178 -17.01 -5.16 4.61
CA SER A 178 -18.12 -6.08 4.29
C SER A 178 -17.61 -7.15 3.33
N GLY A 179 -18.15 -8.37 3.43
CA GLY A 179 -17.67 -9.51 2.63
C GLY A 179 -16.28 -10.03 3.03
N VAL A 180 -15.71 -9.53 4.13
CA VAL A 180 -14.39 -9.93 4.66
C VAL A 180 -14.57 -10.58 6.03
N ALA A 181 -13.85 -11.67 6.28
CA ALA A 181 -13.89 -12.36 7.57
C ALA A 181 -13.42 -11.44 8.71
N PRO A 182 -14.09 -11.40 9.88
CA PRO A 182 -13.72 -10.51 10.99
C PRO A 182 -12.25 -10.62 11.42
N GLU A 183 -11.67 -11.82 11.39
CA GLU A 183 -10.27 -12.05 11.75
C GLU A 183 -9.29 -11.33 10.81
N ARG A 184 -9.64 -11.23 9.52
CA ARG A 184 -8.86 -10.48 8.52
C ARG A 184 -9.02 -8.97 8.71
N VAL A 185 -10.20 -8.50 9.11
CA VAL A 185 -10.42 -7.09 9.44
C VAL A 185 -9.58 -6.68 10.65
N VAL A 186 -9.58 -7.49 11.71
CA VAL A 186 -8.75 -7.27 12.90
C VAL A 186 -7.26 -7.30 12.54
N TRP A 187 -6.83 -8.24 11.70
CA TRP A 187 -5.45 -8.28 11.23
C TRP A 187 -5.07 -7.01 10.45
N ALA A 188 -5.88 -6.55 9.50
CA ALA A 188 -5.62 -5.31 8.78
C ALA A 188 -5.56 -4.08 9.71
N ILE A 189 -6.45 -3.97 10.70
CA ILE A 189 -6.41 -2.92 11.73
C ILE A 189 -5.09 -2.97 12.52
N SER A 190 -4.63 -4.16 12.90
CA SER A 190 -3.36 -4.35 13.61
C SER A 190 -2.16 -3.91 12.76
N GLU A 191 -2.15 -4.23 11.46
CA GLU A 191 -1.09 -3.82 10.52
C GLU A 191 -1.06 -2.30 10.36
N LEU A 192 -2.22 -1.66 10.20
CA LEU A 192 -2.31 -0.19 10.14
C LEU A 192 -1.81 0.45 11.43
N GLY A 193 -2.23 -0.08 12.59
CA GLY A 193 -1.82 0.43 13.90
C GLY A 193 -0.31 0.37 14.12
N ASN A 194 0.31 -0.77 13.81
CA ASN A 194 1.77 -0.89 13.89
C ASN A 194 2.48 0.03 12.89
N ALA A 195 1.95 0.20 11.68
CA ALA A 195 2.56 1.03 10.65
C ALA A 195 2.55 2.53 10.95
N VAL A 196 1.57 3.03 11.70
CA VAL A 196 1.49 4.46 12.05
C VAL A 196 1.99 4.78 13.46
N GLY A 197 2.15 3.77 14.32
CA GLY A 197 2.58 3.95 15.70
C GLY A 197 4.07 4.22 15.90
N SER A 198 4.53 4.01 17.14
CA SER A 198 5.88 4.32 17.62
C SER A 198 7.00 3.45 17.06
N GLU A 199 6.66 2.36 16.36
CA GLU A 199 7.60 1.52 15.61
C GLU A 199 7.44 1.71 14.09
N GLY A 200 6.60 2.67 13.70
CA GLY A 200 6.20 2.94 12.33
C GLY A 200 6.47 4.39 11.93
N MET A 201 5.48 5.00 11.29
CA MET A 201 5.52 6.37 10.78
C MET A 201 5.98 7.40 11.83
N VAL A 202 5.46 7.31 13.06
CA VAL A 202 5.86 8.24 14.14
C VAL A 202 7.34 8.06 14.51
N ALA A 203 7.86 6.83 14.51
CA ALA A 203 9.29 6.60 14.76
C ALA A 203 10.16 7.32 13.73
N GLY A 204 9.78 7.20 12.45
CA GLY A 204 10.46 7.87 11.35
C GLY A 204 10.37 9.39 11.46
N GLN A 205 9.20 9.92 11.85
CA GLN A 205 9.01 11.35 12.05
C GLN A 205 9.86 11.91 13.19
N VAL A 206 9.90 11.21 14.34
CA VAL A 206 10.74 11.60 15.48
C VAL A 206 12.21 11.63 15.06
N MET A 207 12.68 10.57 14.40
CA MET A 207 14.06 10.52 13.93
C MET A 207 14.37 11.61 12.89
N ASP A 208 13.43 11.97 12.02
CA ASP A 208 13.60 13.05 11.05
C ASP A 208 13.76 14.40 11.76
N VAL A 209 12.87 14.74 12.69
CA VAL A 209 12.93 15.97 13.50
C VAL A 209 14.23 16.03 14.31
N GLU A 210 14.62 14.94 14.98
CA GLU A 210 15.87 14.90 15.74
C GLU A 210 17.12 15.01 14.86
N SER A 211 17.01 14.68 13.57
CA SER A 211 18.11 14.73 12.61
C SER A 211 18.23 16.07 11.87
N GLN A 212 17.25 16.98 12.01
CA GLN A 212 17.30 18.29 11.38
C GLN A 212 18.55 19.07 11.84
N GLY A 213 19.29 19.63 10.87
CA GLY A 213 20.53 20.36 11.13
C GLY A 213 21.73 19.50 11.55
N LYS A 214 21.64 18.16 11.43
CA LYS A 214 22.72 17.23 11.76
C LYS A 214 23.15 16.43 10.52
N LEU A 215 24.44 16.08 10.48
CA LEU A 215 24.94 15.07 9.55
C LEU A 215 24.51 13.69 10.06
N VAL A 216 23.78 12.95 9.23
CA VAL A 216 23.36 11.58 9.53
C VAL A 216 24.08 10.60 8.61
N ASP A 217 24.29 9.38 9.09
CA ASP A 217 24.83 8.31 8.26
C ASP A 217 23.73 7.63 7.43
N LEU A 218 24.15 6.72 6.55
CA LEU A 218 23.24 5.98 5.68
C LEU A 218 22.20 5.16 6.46
N ARG A 219 22.59 4.61 7.61
CA ARG A 219 21.71 3.76 8.43
C ARG A 219 20.57 4.59 9.03
N VAL A 220 20.87 5.78 9.54
CA VAL A 220 19.85 6.69 10.07
C VAL A 220 18.96 7.23 8.96
N LEU A 221 19.53 7.61 7.81
CA LEU A 221 18.75 8.04 6.64
C LEU A 221 17.78 6.95 6.17
N GLU A 222 18.28 5.71 6.02
CA GLU A 222 17.47 4.57 5.63
C GLU A 222 16.37 4.29 6.67
N TYR A 223 16.69 4.38 7.96
CA TYR A 223 15.69 4.24 9.04
C TYR A 223 14.58 5.27 8.90
N ILE A 224 14.90 6.56 8.73
CA ILE A 224 13.91 7.62 8.53
C ILE A 224 13.03 7.30 7.32
N HIS A 225 13.63 6.97 6.17
CA HIS A 225 12.89 6.70 4.93
C HIS A 225 11.96 5.49 5.02
N ILE A 226 12.46 4.39 5.59
CA ILE A 226 11.67 3.17 5.84
C ILE A 226 10.48 3.51 6.73
N HIS A 227 10.69 4.25 7.82
CA HIS A 227 9.67 4.47 8.83
C HIS A 227 8.68 5.57 8.45
N LYS A 228 9.16 6.78 8.13
CA LYS A 228 8.34 7.97 7.82
C LYS A 228 7.47 7.75 6.57
N THR A 229 8.00 7.05 5.56
CA THR A 229 7.28 6.84 4.29
C THR A 229 6.92 5.39 4.01
N GLY A 230 7.90 4.48 4.15
CA GLY A 230 7.77 3.09 3.73
C GLY A 230 6.71 2.30 4.49
N ARG A 231 6.62 2.46 5.82
CA ARG A 231 5.70 1.66 6.66
C ARG A 231 4.24 1.79 6.26
N LEU A 232 3.77 2.99 5.92
CA LEU A 232 2.38 3.17 5.50
C LEU A 232 2.11 2.64 4.07
N LEU A 233 3.10 2.67 3.17
CA LEU A 233 3.01 2.01 1.86
C LEU A 233 2.97 0.49 2.02
N GLU A 234 3.82 -0.05 2.90
CA GLU A 234 3.81 -1.47 3.27
C GLU A 234 2.43 -1.90 3.79
N ALA A 235 1.90 -1.16 4.76
CA ALA A 235 0.59 -1.46 5.33
C ALA A 235 -0.53 -1.38 4.29
N ALA A 236 -0.49 -0.44 3.35
CA ALA A 236 -1.48 -0.37 2.28
C ALA A 236 -1.49 -1.64 1.42
N ALA A 237 -0.32 -2.10 0.96
CA ALA A 237 -0.21 -3.34 0.19
C ALA A 237 -0.64 -4.57 0.99
N VAL A 238 -0.11 -4.71 2.21
CA VAL A 238 -0.37 -5.85 3.11
C VAL A 238 -1.85 -5.93 3.47
N CYS A 239 -2.47 -4.83 3.86
CA CYS A 239 -3.89 -4.83 4.22
C CYS A 239 -4.76 -5.15 3.00
N GLY A 240 -4.41 -4.66 1.80
CA GLY A 240 -5.06 -5.05 0.55
C GLY A 240 -4.99 -6.55 0.29
N ALA A 241 -3.81 -7.15 0.47
CA ALA A 241 -3.62 -8.60 0.34
C ALA A 241 -4.44 -9.39 1.38
N ILE A 242 -4.43 -8.96 2.64
CA ILE A 242 -5.18 -9.60 3.74
C ILE A 242 -6.69 -9.64 3.43
N VAL A 243 -7.28 -8.49 3.09
CA VAL A 243 -8.72 -8.41 2.80
C VAL A 243 -9.08 -9.06 1.47
N GLY A 244 -8.12 -9.12 0.51
CA GLY A 244 -8.23 -9.88 -0.73
C GLY A 244 -8.15 -11.41 -0.54
N GLY A 245 -7.83 -11.87 0.66
CA GLY A 245 -7.87 -13.29 1.00
C GLY A 245 -6.54 -14.03 0.89
N ALA A 246 -5.42 -13.31 0.77
CA ALA A 246 -4.08 -13.88 0.77
C ALA A 246 -3.82 -14.74 2.02
N ASP A 247 -2.94 -15.73 1.87
CA ASP A 247 -2.38 -16.45 3.00
C ASP A 247 -1.17 -15.71 3.59
N LYS A 248 -0.63 -16.22 4.70
CA LYS A 248 0.50 -15.58 5.40
C LYS A 248 1.76 -15.50 4.54
N ALA A 249 2.03 -16.51 3.71
CA ALA A 249 3.24 -16.54 2.90
C ALA A 249 3.18 -15.48 1.79
N ASP A 250 2.02 -15.36 1.16
CA ASP A 250 1.79 -14.35 0.14
C ASP A 250 1.72 -12.93 0.73
N VAL A 251 1.16 -12.75 1.93
CA VAL A 251 1.23 -11.47 2.65
C VAL A 251 2.69 -11.03 2.86
N GLU A 252 3.59 -11.94 3.25
CA GLU A 252 4.99 -11.60 3.46
C GLU A 252 5.74 -11.28 2.15
N LYS A 253 5.40 -11.93 1.03
CA LYS A 253 5.91 -11.51 -0.29
C LYS A 253 5.49 -10.08 -0.63
N LEU A 254 4.21 -9.75 -0.43
CA LEU A 254 3.70 -8.40 -0.67
C LEU A 254 4.32 -7.37 0.28
N ARG A 255 4.63 -7.78 1.52
CA ARG A 255 5.40 -6.97 2.47
C ARG A 255 6.79 -6.65 1.94
N SER A 256 7.54 -7.65 1.47
CA SER A 256 8.88 -7.48 0.88
C SER A 256 8.86 -6.63 -0.39
N TYR A 257 7.86 -6.84 -1.25
CA TYR A 257 7.59 -5.99 -2.42
C TYR A 257 7.38 -4.53 -1.99
N ALA A 258 6.49 -4.30 -1.04
CA ALA A 258 6.10 -2.95 -0.62
C ALA A 258 7.24 -2.20 0.09
N ARG A 259 8.08 -2.91 0.86
CA ARG A 259 9.33 -2.36 1.43
C ARG A 259 10.29 -1.88 0.35
N SER A 260 10.46 -2.68 -0.70
CA SER A 260 11.35 -2.35 -1.82
C SER A 260 10.86 -1.12 -2.58
N ILE A 261 9.57 -1.03 -2.93
CA ILE A 261 9.02 0.14 -3.62
C ILE A 261 8.98 1.38 -2.72
N GLY A 262 8.78 1.22 -1.41
CA GLY A 262 8.75 2.32 -0.46
C GLY A 262 10.10 3.01 -0.35
N LEU A 263 11.18 2.21 -0.27
CA LEU A 263 12.54 2.73 -0.28
C LEU A 263 12.91 3.31 -1.65
N LEU A 264 12.52 2.63 -2.73
CA LEU A 264 12.73 3.10 -4.10
C LEU A 264 12.12 4.49 -4.31
N PHE A 265 10.92 4.74 -3.78
CA PHE A 265 10.24 6.03 -3.91
C PHE A 265 11.09 7.18 -3.35
N GLN A 266 11.71 6.96 -2.18
CA GLN A 266 12.57 7.94 -1.52
C GLN A 266 13.91 8.11 -2.23
N VAL A 267 14.58 7.01 -2.62
CA VAL A 267 15.83 7.08 -3.40
C VAL A 267 15.63 7.86 -4.70
N VAL A 268 14.52 7.63 -5.40
CA VAL A 268 14.21 8.37 -6.63
C VAL A 268 13.87 9.83 -6.35
N ASP A 269 13.17 10.16 -5.25
CA ASP A 269 12.91 11.57 -4.88
C ASP A 269 14.22 12.32 -4.63
N ASP A 270 15.13 11.72 -3.85
CA ASP A 270 16.46 12.28 -3.58
C ASP A 270 17.28 12.47 -4.87
N ILE A 271 17.22 11.53 -5.81
CA ILE A 271 17.88 11.64 -7.12
C ILE A 271 17.27 12.79 -7.95
N LEU A 272 15.94 12.90 -7.96
CA LEU A 272 15.25 13.94 -8.71
C LEU A 272 15.56 15.33 -8.15
N ASP A 273 15.64 15.48 -6.84
CA ASP A 273 15.93 16.76 -6.17
C ASP A 273 17.33 17.31 -6.49
N VAL A 274 18.29 16.44 -6.82
CA VAL A 274 19.64 16.85 -7.23
C VAL A 274 19.83 16.92 -8.74
N THR A 275 18.94 16.33 -9.54
CA THR A 275 19.10 16.26 -11.01
C THR A 275 18.14 17.16 -11.79
N LYS A 276 17.04 17.62 -11.17
CA LYS A 276 16.00 18.41 -11.85
C LYS A 276 15.90 19.82 -11.32
N THR A 277 15.40 20.71 -12.17
CA THR A 277 15.16 22.11 -11.81
C THR A 277 13.85 22.27 -11.01
N SER A 278 13.72 23.35 -10.25
CA SER A 278 12.51 23.65 -9.44
C SER A 278 11.24 23.70 -10.30
N THR A 279 11.38 24.21 -11.53
CA THR A 279 10.32 24.28 -12.53
C THR A 279 9.83 22.92 -12.99
N GLU A 280 10.70 21.91 -13.03
CA GLU A 280 10.35 20.55 -13.48
C GLU A 280 9.72 19.70 -12.36
N LEU A 281 10.08 19.96 -11.10
CA LEU A 281 9.57 19.22 -9.94
C LEU A 281 8.27 19.80 -9.37
N GLY A 282 7.94 21.06 -9.69
CA GLY A 282 6.79 21.75 -9.09
C GLY A 282 6.96 22.06 -7.60
N LYS A 283 8.18 21.92 -7.07
CA LYS A 283 8.65 22.31 -5.72
C LYS A 283 10.01 23.01 -5.88
N THR A 284 10.46 23.76 -4.88
CA THR A 284 11.80 24.37 -4.89
C THR A 284 12.87 23.28 -4.96
N ALA A 285 13.49 23.04 -6.11
CA ALA A 285 14.63 22.14 -6.24
C ALA A 285 15.83 22.69 -5.47
N GLY A 286 16.64 21.79 -4.90
CA GLY A 286 17.77 22.18 -4.06
C GLY A 286 17.39 22.73 -2.68
N LYS A 287 16.13 22.62 -2.22
CA LYS A 287 15.75 22.90 -0.82
C LYS A 287 16.63 22.06 0.13
N ASP A 288 16.94 20.82 -0.25
CA ASP A 288 17.82 19.90 0.49
C ASP A 288 19.30 20.29 0.49
N LEU A 289 19.78 20.92 -0.59
CA LEU A 289 21.12 21.52 -0.63
C LEU A 289 21.19 22.77 0.27
N ALA A 290 20.10 23.53 0.35
CA ALA A 290 19.99 24.72 1.20
C ALA A 290 19.74 24.39 2.68
N SER A 291 19.16 23.24 3.01
CA SER A 291 18.89 22.76 4.37
C SER A 291 19.95 21.79 4.91
N ASP A 292 21.05 21.59 4.17
CA ASP A 292 22.10 20.60 4.44
C ASP A 292 21.58 19.17 4.68
N LYS A 293 20.37 18.87 4.17
CA LYS A 293 19.70 17.58 4.39
C LYS A 293 20.54 16.46 3.77
N THR A 294 20.65 15.37 4.51
CA THR A 294 21.41 14.21 4.05
C THR A 294 20.52 13.38 3.12
N THR A 295 21.00 13.12 1.89
CA THR A 295 20.28 12.38 0.85
C THR A 295 21.11 11.21 0.33
N TYR A 296 20.48 10.26 -0.35
CA TYR A 296 21.20 9.12 -0.95
C TYR A 296 22.32 9.54 -1.93
N PRO A 297 22.11 10.49 -2.87
CA PRO A 297 23.19 10.97 -3.73
C PRO A 297 24.35 11.61 -2.97
N LYS A 298 24.09 12.30 -1.84
CA LYS A 298 25.15 12.91 -1.00
C LYS A 298 26.01 11.85 -0.31
N LEU A 299 25.41 10.75 0.15
CA LEU A 299 26.11 9.68 0.88
C LEU A 299 26.76 8.63 -0.04
N LEU A 300 26.08 8.24 -1.12
CA LEU A 300 26.53 7.15 -2.00
C LEU A 300 27.20 7.65 -3.28
N GLY A 301 26.94 8.89 -3.68
CA GLY A 301 27.15 9.36 -5.05
C GLY A 301 25.98 8.98 -5.97
N LEU A 302 25.77 9.80 -7.00
CA LEU A 302 24.61 9.68 -7.91
C LEU A 302 24.54 8.33 -8.63
N ASP A 303 25.67 7.80 -9.10
CA ASP A 303 25.69 6.55 -9.85
C ASP A 303 25.33 5.35 -8.96
N LYS A 304 25.88 5.29 -7.73
CA LYS A 304 25.52 4.25 -6.76
C LYS A 304 24.08 4.36 -6.29
N ALA A 305 23.55 5.58 -6.16
CA ALA A 305 22.13 5.78 -5.84
C ALA A 305 21.22 5.24 -6.96
N ARG A 306 21.59 5.43 -8.24
CA ARG A 306 20.88 4.83 -9.38
C ARG A 306 20.97 3.31 -9.43
N GLU A 307 22.15 2.74 -9.17
CA GLU A 307 22.32 1.28 -9.06
C GLU A 307 21.49 0.70 -7.92
N PHE A 308 21.44 1.39 -6.78
CA PHE A 308 20.62 0.98 -5.65
C PHE A 308 19.12 1.02 -5.99
N ALA A 309 18.66 2.06 -6.67
CA ALA A 309 17.28 2.13 -7.18
C ALA A 309 16.95 0.95 -8.11
N GLN A 310 17.85 0.60 -9.04
CA GLN A 310 17.67 -0.57 -9.92
C GLN A 310 17.61 -1.88 -9.14
N THR A 311 18.45 -2.04 -8.10
CA THR A 311 18.42 -3.21 -7.23
C THR A 311 17.07 -3.35 -6.51
N LEU A 312 16.49 -2.23 -6.05
CA LEU A 312 15.18 -2.21 -5.40
C LEU A 312 14.05 -2.58 -6.37
N VAL A 313 14.13 -2.15 -7.63
CA VAL A 313 13.18 -2.58 -8.68
C VAL A 313 13.27 -4.09 -8.88
N GLN A 314 14.47 -4.64 -9.06
CA GLN A 314 14.66 -6.08 -9.27
C GLN A 314 14.13 -6.90 -8.08
N LYS A 315 14.37 -6.45 -6.85
CA LYS A 315 13.81 -7.09 -5.64
C LYS A 315 12.28 -7.06 -5.65
N ALA A 316 11.68 -5.89 -5.92
CA ALA A 316 10.23 -5.76 -5.99
C ALA A 316 9.64 -6.69 -7.07
N GLU A 317 10.20 -6.69 -8.27
CA GLU A 317 9.75 -7.55 -9.37
C GLU A 317 9.89 -9.05 -9.06
N GLY A 318 10.95 -9.43 -8.34
CA GLY A 318 11.19 -10.80 -7.89
C GLY A 318 10.16 -11.30 -6.88
N GLU A 319 9.69 -10.45 -5.96
CA GLU A 319 8.65 -10.80 -4.97
C GLU A 319 7.28 -11.04 -5.62
N LEU A 320 7.06 -10.49 -6.82
CA LEU A 320 5.86 -10.73 -7.61
C LEU A 320 5.92 -12.01 -8.45
N ALA A 321 7.08 -12.68 -8.49
CA ALA A 321 7.25 -13.91 -9.26
C ALA A 321 6.35 -15.04 -8.74
N GLY A 322 5.68 -15.72 -9.66
CA GLY A 322 4.77 -16.83 -9.35
C GLY A 322 3.33 -16.41 -9.06
N PHE A 323 3.03 -15.11 -9.00
CA PHE A 323 1.66 -14.64 -9.18
C PHE A 323 1.27 -14.67 -10.66
N ASP A 324 -0.02 -14.54 -10.91
CA ASP A 324 -0.56 -14.45 -12.27
C ASP A 324 -0.21 -13.11 -12.91
N ASP A 325 0.44 -13.13 -14.07
CA ASP A 325 1.02 -11.96 -14.72
C ASP A 325 -0.01 -10.84 -14.94
N ALA A 326 -1.22 -11.19 -15.38
CA ALA A 326 -2.29 -10.21 -15.64
C ALA A 326 -2.74 -9.50 -14.35
N ARG A 327 -2.80 -10.22 -13.22
CA ARG A 327 -3.15 -9.68 -11.91
C ARG A 327 -1.99 -8.95 -11.22
N ALA A 328 -0.76 -9.35 -11.49
CA ALA A 328 0.44 -8.69 -10.97
C ALA A 328 0.82 -7.43 -11.77
N ALA A 329 0.30 -7.28 -13.00
CA ALA A 329 0.62 -6.16 -13.88
C ALA A 329 0.50 -4.77 -13.22
N PRO A 330 -0.56 -4.42 -12.46
CA PRO A 330 -0.63 -3.13 -11.79
C PRO A 330 0.56 -2.85 -10.87
N LEU A 331 1.00 -3.87 -10.12
CA LEU A 331 2.11 -3.77 -9.16
C LEU A 331 3.48 -3.74 -9.87
N TYR A 332 3.66 -4.54 -10.93
CA TYR A 332 4.85 -4.48 -11.78
C TYR A 332 5.03 -3.08 -12.39
N HIS A 333 3.97 -2.57 -13.01
CA HIS A 333 4.01 -1.26 -13.65
C HIS A 333 4.15 -0.13 -12.64
N LEU A 334 3.57 -0.24 -11.44
CA LEU A 334 3.74 0.75 -10.38
C LEU A 334 5.20 0.86 -9.94
N ALA A 335 5.90 -0.27 -9.73
CA ALA A 335 7.32 -0.26 -9.37
C ALA A 335 8.17 0.42 -10.44
N ARG A 336 7.93 0.09 -11.72
CA ARG A 336 8.62 0.74 -12.86
C ARG A 336 8.27 2.21 -12.98
N TYR A 337 7.02 2.59 -12.76
CA TYR A 337 6.60 3.98 -12.78
C TYR A 337 7.33 4.79 -11.71
N ILE A 338 7.45 4.27 -10.48
CA ILE A 338 8.21 4.93 -9.41
C ILE A 338 9.67 5.11 -9.83
N ALA A 339 10.29 4.09 -10.42
CA ALA A 339 11.70 4.15 -10.86
C ALA A 339 11.98 5.18 -11.96
N HIS A 340 11.02 5.40 -12.87
CA HIS A 340 11.21 6.24 -14.06
C HIS A 340 10.43 7.56 -14.02
N ARG A 341 9.79 7.88 -12.88
CA ARG A 341 9.01 9.10 -12.73
C ARG A 341 9.89 10.32 -12.94
N GLN A 342 9.29 11.32 -13.56
CA GLN A 342 9.95 12.58 -13.89
C GLN A 342 9.57 13.69 -12.89
N ASN A 343 8.63 13.42 -11.97
CA ASN A 343 8.09 14.29 -10.92
C ASN A 343 7.22 13.48 -9.90
#